data_AF-A0A3A0B8V6-F1
#
_entry.id   AF-A0A3A0B8V6-F1
#
_cell.length_a   1.000
_cell.length_b   1.000
_cell.length_c   1.000
_cell.angle_alpha   90.00
_cell.angle_beta   90.00
_cell.angle_gamma   90.00
#
_symmetry.space_group_name_H-M   'P 1'
#
loop_
_entity.id
_entity.type
_entity.pdbx_description
1 polymer ?
#
loop_
_entity_poly.entity_id
_entity_poly.type
_entity_poly.pdbx_seq_one_letter_code
_entity_poly.pdbx_strand_id
1 'polypeptide(L)'
;MNIKLYLSVLALAFVLLSFRSEDVLAQKKPTITVTTNKNSYKPGETVKMTIKFNTAKGVKIPKEPPVSVTITKGNVSGHLQDYSGGSGDYISNSKVIYTFIIPDNTSSGKLVVSGKVGFGYCNESDGICKMGKVSFSKSISVK
;
A
#
# COMPACT_ATOMS: atom_id res chain seq x y z
N MET A 1 -23.74 51.41 33.11
CA MET A 1 -23.71 50.00 32.68
C MET A 1 -22.97 49.94 31.34
N ASN A 2 -21.70 49.54 31.35
CA ASN A 2 -20.78 49.70 30.22
C ASN A 2 -20.98 48.60 29.16
N ILE A 3 -21.84 48.87 28.17
CA ILE A 3 -22.10 48.04 26.99
C ILE A 3 -20.82 47.61 26.25
N LYS A 4 -19.75 48.41 26.33
CA LYS A 4 -18.44 48.09 25.74
C LYS A 4 -17.77 46.85 26.36
N LEU A 5 -18.09 46.49 27.61
CA LEU A 5 -17.47 45.35 28.28
C LEU A 5 -18.08 44.00 27.84
N TYR A 6 -19.38 43.97 27.51
CA TYR A 6 -20.07 42.75 27.09
C TYR A 6 -19.77 42.36 25.63
N LEU A 7 -19.62 43.33 24.73
CA LEU A 7 -19.27 43.06 23.33
C LEU A 7 -17.89 42.41 23.20
N SER A 8 -16.94 42.81 24.06
CA SER A 8 -15.57 42.26 24.07
C SER A 8 -15.54 40.79 24.53
N VAL A 9 -16.31 40.46 25.57
CA VAL A 9 -16.38 39.08 26.10
C VAL A 9 -17.13 38.15 25.14
N LEU A 10 -18.17 38.64 24.46
CA LEU A 10 -18.92 37.84 23.47
C LEU A 10 -18.10 37.59 22.20
N ALA A 11 -17.29 38.56 21.77
CA ALA A 11 -16.36 38.38 20.65
C ALA A 11 -15.23 37.39 20.98
N LEU A 12 -14.72 37.41 22.22
CA LEU A 12 -13.68 36.45 22.65
C LEU A 12 -14.20 35.01 22.78
N ALA A 13 -15.47 34.83 23.18
CA ALA A 13 -16.09 33.52 23.27
C ALA A 13 -16.38 32.90 21.89
N PHE A 14 -16.69 33.72 20.87
CA PHE A 14 -16.95 33.23 19.52
C PHE A 14 -15.67 32.80 18.78
N VAL A 15 -14.52 33.39 19.10
CA VAL A 15 -13.23 33.04 18.46
C VAL A 15 -12.67 31.69 18.96
N LEU A 16 -13.08 31.22 20.15
CA LEU A 16 -12.66 29.92 20.69
C LEU A 16 -13.47 28.73 20.16
N LEU A 17 -14.62 28.95 19.50
CA LEU A 17 -15.44 27.87 18.93
C LEU A 17 -15.08 27.51 17.48
N SER A 18 -14.19 28.26 16.84
CA SER A 18 -13.83 28.07 15.43
C SER A 18 -12.65 27.11 15.18
N PHE A 19 -12.05 26.53 16.22
CA PHE A 19 -11.05 25.48 16.07
C PHE A 19 -11.63 24.10 16.35
N ARG A 20 -12.73 23.76 15.66
CA ARG A 20 -12.96 22.35 15.33
C ARG A 20 -12.10 22.07 14.13
N SER A 21 -10.84 21.73 14.38
CA SER A 21 -10.00 21.04 13.40
C SER A 21 -10.69 19.73 13.08
N GLU A 22 -11.65 19.75 12.16
CA GLU A 22 -11.91 18.60 11.33
C GLU A 22 -10.62 18.44 10.53
N ASP A 23 -9.65 17.75 11.12
CA ASP A 23 -8.80 16.87 10.35
C ASP A 23 -9.77 15.92 9.64
N VAL A 24 -10.32 16.37 8.51
CA VAL A 24 -10.85 15.51 7.47
C VAL A 24 -9.68 14.59 7.19
N LEU A 25 -9.72 13.42 7.83
CA LEU A 25 -8.65 12.43 7.86
C LEU A 25 -8.26 12.18 6.41
N ALA A 26 -7.22 12.88 5.95
CA ALA A 26 -6.73 12.74 4.60
C ALA A 26 -6.21 11.31 4.50
N GLN A 27 -7.06 10.42 4.00
CA GLN A 27 -6.84 8.98 4.01
C GLN A 27 -5.53 8.69 3.27
N LYS A 28 -4.46 8.43 4.02
CA LYS A 28 -3.14 8.23 3.46
C LYS A 28 -3.15 6.93 2.66
N LYS A 29 -2.94 7.04 1.35
CA LYS A 29 -2.78 5.90 0.46
C LYS A 29 -1.73 4.92 1.05
N PRO A 30 -2.04 3.63 1.18
CA PRO A 30 -1.08 2.65 1.67
C PRO A 30 0.22 2.65 0.86
N THR A 31 1.34 2.40 1.53
CA THR A 31 2.63 2.14 0.86
C THR A 31 2.89 0.64 0.80
N ILE A 32 3.95 0.21 0.12
CA ILE A 32 4.31 -1.21 0.03
C ILE A 32 5.77 -1.45 0.41
N THR A 33 6.03 -2.65 0.93
CA THR A 33 7.36 -3.21 1.12
C THR A 33 7.48 -4.49 0.31
N VAL A 34 8.58 -4.63 -0.43
CA VAL A 34 8.82 -5.78 -1.32
C VAL A 34 10.03 -6.59 -0.85
N THR A 35 9.81 -7.86 -0.56
CA THR A 35 10.84 -8.83 -0.17
C THR A 35 10.81 -10.05 -1.06
N THR A 36 11.88 -10.84 -1.01
CA THR A 36 12.06 -12.08 -1.76
C THR A 36 12.35 -13.21 -0.78
N ASN A 37 11.97 -14.44 -1.10
CA ASN A 37 12.13 -15.59 -0.19
C ASN A 37 13.60 -16.02 0.04
N LYS A 38 14.49 -15.72 -0.91
CA LYS A 38 15.94 -15.92 -0.81
C LYS A 38 16.69 -14.60 -1.06
N ASN A 39 17.95 -14.57 -0.63
CA ASN A 39 18.88 -13.48 -0.87
C ASN A 39 19.54 -13.52 -2.26
N SER A 40 19.60 -14.71 -2.88
CA SER A 40 20.24 -14.93 -4.18
C SER A 40 19.61 -16.13 -4.90
N TYR A 41 19.63 -16.08 -6.23
CA TYR A 41 19.00 -17.06 -7.11
C TYR A 41 19.93 -17.48 -8.24
N LYS A 42 19.67 -18.64 -8.83
CA LYS A 42 20.21 -19.04 -10.13
C LYS A 42 19.20 -18.75 -11.25
N PRO A 43 19.65 -18.64 -12.51
CA PRO A 43 18.74 -18.71 -13.65
C PRO A 43 17.84 -19.94 -13.58
N GLY A 44 16.59 -19.80 -14.02
CA GLY A 44 15.56 -20.85 -13.94
C GLY A 44 14.91 -21.02 -12.55
N GLU A 45 15.43 -20.39 -11.49
CA GLU A 45 14.82 -20.51 -10.17
C GLU A 45 13.54 -19.68 -10.02
N THR A 46 12.60 -20.23 -9.25
CA THR A 46 11.38 -19.52 -8.84
C THR A 46 11.65 -18.53 -7.71
N VAL A 47 11.28 -17.28 -7.93
CA VAL A 47 11.26 -16.20 -6.95
C VAL A 47 9.84 -16.05 -6.39
N LYS A 48 9.70 -16.09 -5.07
CA LYS A 48 8.49 -15.67 -4.36
C LYS A 48 8.70 -14.27 -3.82
N MET A 49 8.10 -13.29 -4.49
CA MET A 49 8.17 -11.88 -4.12
C MET A 49 6.96 -11.52 -3.26
N THR A 50 7.20 -11.24 -1.98
CA THR A 50 6.17 -10.83 -1.03
C THR A 50 5.98 -9.32 -1.12
N ILE A 51 4.75 -8.89 -1.40
CA ILE A 51 4.33 -7.49 -1.38
C ILE A 51 3.51 -7.31 -0.10
N LYS A 52 4.05 -6.56 0.86
CA LYS A 52 3.36 -6.18 2.10
C LYS A 52 2.81 -4.77 1.96
N PHE A 53 1.51 -4.58 2.16
CA PHE A 53 0.88 -3.28 2.26
C PHE A 53 1.08 -2.72 3.68
N ASN A 54 1.59 -1.51 3.77
CA ASN A 54 1.71 -0.76 5.02
C ASN A 54 0.55 0.23 5.08
N THR A 55 -0.49 -0.16 5.81
CA THR A 55 -1.71 0.64 5.96
C THR A 55 -1.65 1.50 7.22
N ALA A 56 -2.36 2.63 7.20
CA ALA A 56 -2.62 3.39 8.42
C ALA A 56 -3.66 2.65 9.29
N LYS A 57 -3.80 3.04 10.55
CA LYS A 57 -4.83 2.50 11.45
C LYS A 57 -6.22 2.70 10.82
N GLY A 58 -7.05 1.66 10.85
CA GLY A 58 -8.40 1.68 10.26
C GLY A 58 -8.45 1.57 8.74
N VAL A 59 -7.32 1.38 8.05
CA VAL A 59 -7.29 1.14 6.60
C VAL A 59 -7.07 -0.34 6.30
N LYS A 60 -8.00 -0.94 5.56
CA LYS A 60 -7.97 -2.34 5.12
C LYS A 60 -7.86 -2.45 3.61
N ILE A 61 -7.31 -3.58 3.14
CA ILE A 61 -7.19 -3.90 1.72
C ILE A 61 -8.30 -4.91 1.38
N PRO A 62 -9.36 -4.52 0.64
CA PRO A 62 -10.38 -5.45 0.20
C PRO A 62 -9.82 -6.48 -0.79
N LYS A 63 -10.50 -7.62 -0.90
CA LYS A 63 -10.20 -8.66 -1.90
C LYS A 63 -10.67 -8.25 -3.30
N GLU A 64 -11.73 -7.45 -3.37
CA GLU A 64 -12.30 -6.92 -4.61
C GLU A 64 -12.18 -5.39 -4.67
N PRO A 65 -11.70 -4.80 -5.78
CA PRO A 65 -11.15 -5.49 -6.95
C PRO A 65 -9.83 -6.20 -6.62
N PRO A 66 -9.46 -7.24 -7.40
CA PRO A 66 -8.26 -8.02 -7.13
C PRO A 66 -7.02 -7.14 -7.20
N VAL A 67 -6.04 -7.48 -6.36
CA VAL A 67 -4.70 -6.88 -6.46
C VAL A 67 -4.13 -7.22 -7.84
N SER A 68 -3.48 -6.24 -8.46
CA SER A 68 -2.82 -6.39 -9.76
C SER A 68 -1.33 -6.05 -9.63
N VAL A 69 -0.49 -6.79 -10.35
CA VAL A 69 0.94 -6.52 -10.47
C VAL A 69 1.31 -6.44 -11.95
N THR A 70 1.96 -5.34 -12.33
CA THR A 70 2.49 -5.15 -13.68
C THR A 70 3.99 -4.95 -13.60
N ILE A 71 4.75 -5.82 -14.26
CA ILE A 71 6.20 -5.69 -14.37
C ILE A 71 6.53 -4.77 -15.54
N THR A 72 7.36 -3.76 -15.30
CA THR A 72 7.81 -2.79 -16.32
C THR A 72 9.32 -2.87 -16.57
N LYS A 73 10.08 -3.58 -15.73
CA LYS A 73 11.52 -3.80 -15.89
C LYS A 73 11.91 -5.18 -15.33
N GLY A 74 12.86 -5.84 -15.98
CA GLY A 74 13.44 -7.11 -15.55
C GLY A 74 13.04 -8.32 -16.41
N ASN A 75 12.13 -8.14 -17.38
CA ASN A 75 11.69 -9.18 -18.31
C ASN A 75 11.24 -10.49 -17.63
N VAL A 76 10.62 -10.36 -16.46
CA VAL A 76 10.04 -11.50 -15.74
C VAL A 76 8.53 -11.51 -15.93
N SER A 77 8.00 -12.67 -16.25
CA SER A 77 6.56 -12.94 -16.23
C SER A 77 6.26 -13.86 -15.06
N GLY A 78 5.12 -13.66 -14.44
CA GLY A 78 4.73 -14.35 -13.23
C GLY A 78 3.26 -14.22 -12.95
N HIS A 79 2.85 -14.80 -11.84
CA HIS A 79 1.46 -14.79 -11.40
C HIS A 79 1.36 -14.37 -9.95
N LEU A 80 0.26 -13.70 -9.63
CA LEU A 80 -0.14 -13.51 -8.24
C LEU A 80 -0.62 -14.86 -7.70
N GLN A 81 0.06 -15.35 -6.68
CA GLN A 81 -0.52 -16.36 -5.80
C GLN A 81 -1.27 -15.62 -4.71
N ASP A 82 -2.58 -15.78 -4.73
CA ASP A 82 -3.42 -15.12 -3.76
C ASP A 82 -3.28 -15.83 -2.40
N TYR A 83 -2.57 -15.17 -1.48
CA TYR A 83 -2.57 -15.52 -0.05
C TYR A 83 -3.43 -14.54 0.73
N SER A 84 -4.47 -13.96 0.12
CA SER A 84 -5.60 -13.34 0.83
C SER A 84 -6.42 -14.37 1.63
N GLY A 85 -5.75 -15.31 2.31
CA GLY A 85 -6.40 -16.22 3.24
C GLY A 85 -7.22 -15.47 4.29
N GLY A 86 -8.30 -16.08 4.76
CA GLY A 86 -9.19 -15.52 5.78
C GLY A 86 -10.64 -15.43 5.31
N SER A 87 -11.58 -15.59 6.24
CA SER A 87 -12.99 -15.31 6.05
C SER A 87 -13.24 -13.80 5.93
N GLY A 88 -14.20 -13.39 5.08
CA GLY A 88 -14.61 -11.99 4.88
C GLY A 88 -14.00 -11.30 3.67
N ASP A 89 -14.28 -10.01 3.52
CA ASP A 89 -14.07 -9.23 2.29
C ASP A 89 -12.68 -8.58 2.16
N TYR A 90 -11.79 -8.79 3.13
CA TYR A 90 -10.47 -8.13 3.21
C TYR A 90 -9.31 -9.14 3.28
N ILE A 91 -8.13 -8.73 2.79
CA ILE A 91 -6.88 -9.49 2.87
C ILE A 91 -6.40 -9.53 4.32
N SER A 92 -6.44 -10.69 4.98
CA SER A 92 -6.18 -10.85 6.42
C SER A 92 -4.83 -10.30 6.91
N ASN A 93 -3.79 -10.38 6.08
CA ASN A 93 -2.43 -10.03 6.46
C ASN A 93 -1.86 -8.84 5.70
N SER A 94 -2.68 -8.15 4.90
CA SER A 94 -2.24 -7.06 4.03
C SER A 94 -1.00 -7.46 3.22
N LYS A 95 -0.98 -8.68 2.68
CA LYS A 95 0.14 -9.23 1.90
C LYS A 95 -0.37 -10.05 0.72
N VAL A 96 0.35 -9.99 -0.38
CA VAL A 96 0.20 -10.90 -1.53
C VAL A 96 1.57 -11.41 -1.97
N ILE A 97 1.59 -12.54 -2.69
CA ILE A 97 2.83 -13.11 -3.23
C ILE A 97 2.75 -13.10 -4.75
N TYR A 98 3.74 -12.47 -5.38
CA TYR A 98 3.94 -12.56 -6.82
C TYR A 98 5.07 -13.55 -7.10
N THR A 99 4.79 -14.60 -7.85
CA THR A 99 5.75 -15.66 -8.17
C THR A 99 6.18 -15.52 -9.62
N PHE A 100 7.49 -15.55 -9.88
CA PHE A 100 8.06 -15.50 -11.23
C PHE A 100 9.35 -16.31 -11.30
N ILE A 101 9.84 -16.56 -12.51
CA ILE A 101 11.08 -17.31 -12.76
C ILE A 101 12.18 -16.34 -13.19
N ILE A 102 13.42 -16.55 -12.69
CA ILE A 102 14.59 -15.85 -13.23
C ILE A 102 14.86 -16.36 -14.65
N PRO A 103 14.91 -15.50 -15.68
CA PRO A 103 15.16 -15.95 -17.05
C PRO A 103 16.46 -16.75 -17.16
N ASP A 104 16.45 -17.85 -17.92
CA ASP A 104 17.58 -18.79 -18.01
C ASP A 104 18.88 -18.15 -18.51
N ASN A 105 18.76 -17.08 -19.31
CA ASN A 105 19.90 -16.33 -19.86
C ASN A 105 20.34 -15.15 -18.98
N THR A 106 19.88 -15.08 -17.72
CA THR A 106 20.29 -14.00 -16.81
C THR A 106 21.71 -14.21 -16.34
N SER A 107 22.63 -13.32 -16.72
CA SER A 107 24.00 -13.35 -16.22
C SER A 107 24.07 -13.14 -14.70
N SER A 108 25.07 -13.73 -14.06
CA SER A 108 25.38 -13.47 -12.65
C SER A 108 25.54 -11.97 -12.41
N GLY A 109 24.99 -11.47 -11.29
CA GLY A 109 24.99 -10.05 -10.96
C GLY A 109 23.69 -9.58 -10.30
N LYS A 110 23.21 -8.40 -10.71
CA LYS A 110 22.00 -7.77 -10.16
C LYS A 110 20.92 -7.68 -11.24
N LEU A 111 19.83 -8.42 -11.05
CA LEU A 111 18.60 -8.25 -11.81
C LEU A 111 17.70 -7.24 -11.09
N VAL A 112 17.36 -6.13 -11.75
CA VAL A 112 16.42 -5.15 -11.20
C VAL A 112 15.03 -5.42 -11.76
N VAL A 113 14.11 -5.82 -10.89
CA VAL A 113 12.69 -6.00 -11.21
C VAL A 113 11.92 -4.78 -10.70
N SER A 114 11.23 -4.10 -11.59
CA SER A 114 10.40 -2.93 -11.24
C SER A 114 9.02 -3.07 -11.85
N GLY A 115 8.04 -2.46 -11.18
CA GLY A 115 6.66 -2.57 -11.61
C GLY A 115 5.72 -1.69 -10.82
N LYS A 116 4.43 -1.92 -11.00
CA LYS A 116 3.34 -1.24 -10.29
C LYS A 116 2.42 -2.26 -9.66
N VAL A 117 1.95 -1.97 -8.45
CA VAL A 117 0.92 -2.72 -7.74
C VAL A 117 -0.35 -1.86 -7.69
N GLY A 118 -1.45 -2.37 -8.23
CA GLY A 118 -2.78 -1.77 -8.14
C GLY A 118 -3.64 -2.52 -7.13
N PHE A 119 -4.39 -1.81 -6.30
CA PHE A 119 -5.19 -2.41 -5.22
C PHE A 119 -6.31 -1.45 -4.76
N GLY A 120 -7.40 -2.00 -4.22
CA GLY A 120 -8.37 -1.21 -3.45
C GLY A 120 -7.89 -0.96 -2.02
N TYR A 121 -8.35 0.10 -1.37
CA TYR A 121 -8.20 0.29 0.07
C TYR A 121 -9.40 1.03 0.65
N CYS A 122 -9.90 0.58 1.79
CA CYS A 122 -11.10 1.14 2.44
C CYS A 122 -10.75 1.61 3.85
N ASN A 123 -11.35 2.72 4.28
CA ASN A 123 -11.29 3.17 5.66
C ASN A 123 -12.52 2.63 6.41
N GLU A 124 -12.28 1.97 7.54
CA GLU A 124 -13.33 1.38 8.36
C GLU A 124 -14.19 2.43 9.06
N SER A 125 -13.65 3.62 9.33
CA SER A 125 -14.37 4.66 10.07
C SER A 125 -15.47 5.34 9.25
N ASP A 126 -15.28 5.46 7.93
CA ASP A 126 -16.22 6.13 7.03
C ASP A 126 -16.80 5.20 5.95
N GLY A 127 -16.28 3.97 5.80
CA GLY A 127 -16.68 3.00 4.80
C GLY A 127 -16.23 3.31 3.37
N ILE A 128 -15.41 4.35 3.17
CA ILE A 128 -15.03 4.84 1.83
C ILE A 128 -13.86 4.02 1.28
N CYS A 129 -14.09 3.44 0.11
CA CYS A 129 -13.08 2.69 -0.65
C CYS A 129 -12.50 3.51 -1.81
N LYS A 130 -11.20 3.40 -2.04
CA LYS A 130 -10.46 4.07 -3.12
C LYS A 130 -9.50 3.11 -3.81
N MET A 131 -9.09 3.46 -5.02
CA MET A 131 -8.06 2.74 -5.76
C MET A 131 -6.67 3.33 -5.53
N GLY A 132 -5.74 2.46 -5.16
CA GLY A 132 -4.32 2.74 -4.97
C GLY A 132 -3.48 2.17 -6.11
N LYS A 133 -2.42 2.91 -6.47
CA LYS A 133 -1.34 2.44 -7.33
C LYS A 133 -0.01 2.86 -6.74
N VAL A 134 0.90 1.90 -6.58
CA VAL A 134 2.22 2.11 -5.99
C VAL A 134 3.29 1.42 -6.85
N SER A 135 4.33 2.15 -7.21
CA SER A 135 5.49 1.59 -7.93
C SER A 135 6.44 0.90 -6.95
N PHE A 136 7.12 -0.15 -7.41
CA PHE A 136 8.22 -0.78 -6.67
C PHE A 136 9.44 -0.98 -7.55
N SER A 137 10.59 -1.13 -6.91
CA SER A 137 11.82 -1.58 -7.53
C SER A 137 12.59 -2.47 -6.56
N LYS A 138 12.96 -3.67 -7.00
CA LYS A 138 13.69 -4.65 -6.21
C LYS A 138 14.91 -5.13 -6.98
N SER A 139 16.07 -5.00 -6.37
CA SER A 139 17.31 -5.62 -6.85
C SER A 139 17.39 -7.06 -6.34
N ILE A 140 17.65 -8.00 -7.24
CA ILE A 140 17.75 -9.43 -6.99
C ILE A 140 19.15 -9.89 -7.38
N SER A 141 19.81 -10.61 -6.47
CA SER A 141 21.14 -11.17 -6.74
C SER A 141 21.01 -12.47 -7.52
N VAL A 142 21.66 -12.54 -8.68
CA VAL A 142 21.76 -13.74 -9.52
C VAL A 142 23.19 -14.28 -9.43
N LYS A 143 23.34 -15.58 -9.21
CA LYS A 143 24.62 -16.30 -9.15
C LYS A 143 24.73 -17.28 -10.29
#